data_AF-A0A8X7T6D3-F1
#
_entry.id   AF-A0A8X7T6D3-F1
#
_cell.length_a   1.000
_cell.length_b   1.000
_cell.length_c   1.000
_cell.angle_alpha   90.00
_cell.angle_beta   90.00
_cell.angle_gamma   90.00
#
_symmetry.space_group_name_H-M   'P 1'
#
loop_
_entity.id
_entity.type
_entity.pdbx_description
1 polymer ?
#
loop_
_entity_poly.entity_id
_entity_poly.type
_entity_poly.pdbx_seq_one_letter_code
_entity_poly.pdbx_strand_id
1 'polypeptide(L)'
;MSSSAMSPNPLDLSPDQLRAKIESREEKIREDWIRTMQARIVREELQKCYKAEGVNHYQVCHDLAETYSKLLKDAKVQGYRIIDGEK
;
A
#
# COMPACT_ATOMS: atom_id res chain seq x y z
N MET A 1 3.81 29.87 -8.17
CA MET A 1 4.33 29.99 -6.80
C MET A 1 3.90 28.76 -6.03
N SER A 2 4.67 27.67 -6.13
CA SER A 2 4.38 26.45 -5.36
C SER A 2 5.12 26.56 -4.05
N SER A 3 4.37 26.71 -2.96
CA SER A 3 4.92 26.71 -1.61
C SER A 3 5.31 25.27 -1.30
N SER A 4 6.57 24.90 -1.55
CA SER A 4 7.15 23.69 -0.96
C SER A 4 7.22 23.94 0.55
N ALA A 5 6.23 23.42 1.29
CA ALA A 5 6.31 23.33 2.73
C ALA A 5 7.49 22.39 3.04
N MET A 6 8.64 22.98 3.36
CA MET A 6 9.82 22.25 3.78
C MET A 6 9.46 21.57 5.10
N SER A 7 9.41 20.23 5.12
CA SER A 7 9.17 19.47 6.33
C SER A 7 10.14 19.95 7.43
N PRO A 8 9.65 20.16 8.67
CA PRO A 8 10.49 20.68 9.74
C PRO A 8 11.68 19.76 9.98
N ASN A 9 12.85 20.37 10.14
CA ASN A 9 14.11 19.67 10.37
C ASN A 9 13.96 18.81 11.65
N PRO A 10 14.41 17.53 11.65
CA PRO A 10 14.27 16.65 12.81
C PRO A 10 14.76 17.22 14.15
N LEU A 11 15.68 18.18 14.13
CA LEU A 11 16.24 18.84 15.31
C LEU A 11 15.31 19.91 15.93
N ASP A 12 14.25 20.31 15.23
CA ASP A 12 13.30 21.35 15.69
C ASP A 12 12.07 20.77 16.41
N LEU A 13 11.91 19.43 16.41
CA LEU A 13 10.77 18.74 17.02
C LEU A 13 10.99 18.47 18.50
N SER A 14 9.96 18.68 19.32
CA SER A 14 9.99 18.23 20.71
C SER A 14 10.02 16.70 20.80
N PRO A 15 10.50 16.11 21.91
CA PRO A 15 10.51 14.65 22.08
C PRO A 15 9.13 14.00 21.89
N ASP A 16 8.06 14.66 22.31
CA ASP A 16 6.68 14.17 22.14
C ASP A 16 6.23 14.21 20.67
N GLN A 17 6.56 15.28 19.96
CA GLN A 17 6.24 15.40 18.53
C GLN A 17 7.00 14.36 17.68
N LEU A 18 8.26 14.07 18.05
CA LEU A 18 9.05 13.04 17.39
C LEU A 18 8.42 11.65 17.60
N ARG A 19 8.00 11.33 18.83
CA ARG A 19 7.30 10.07 19.14
C ARG A 19 6.02 9.93 18.33
N ALA A 20 5.17 10.96 18.33
CA ALA A 20 3.91 10.95 17.57
C ALA A 20 4.15 10.79 16.05
N LYS A 21 5.20 11.41 15.50
CA LYS A 21 5.55 11.27 14.07
C LYS A 21 6.01 9.85 13.74
N ILE A 22 6.80 9.22 14.60
CA ILE A 22 7.23 7.83 14.42
C ILE A 22 6.02 6.90 14.46
N GLU A 23 5.13 7.06 15.46
CA GLU A 23 3.93 6.23 15.61
C GLU A 23 3.00 6.32 14.38
N SER A 24 2.76 7.54 13.88
CA SER A 24 1.95 7.76 12.67
C SER A 24 2.58 7.09 11.43
N ARG A 25 3.91 7.17 11.27
CA ARG A 25 4.61 6.48 10.17
C ARG A 25 4.46 4.96 10.28
N GLU A 26 4.62 4.41 11.49
CA GLU A 26 4.49 2.97 11.72
C GLU A 26 3.07 2.46 11.49
N GLU A 27 2.04 3.20 11.92
CA GLU A 27 0.64 2.89 11.63
C GLU A 27 0.39 2.86 10.12
N LYS A 28 0.79 3.90 9.39
CA LYS A 28 0.62 3.96 7.94
C LYS A 28 1.33 2.82 7.22
N ILE A 29 2.56 2.51 7.60
CA ILE A 29 3.33 1.40 7.02
C ILE A 29 2.65 0.05 7.29
N ARG A 30 2.11 -0.15 8.51
CA ARG A 30 1.34 -1.36 8.85
C ARG A 30 0.11 -1.51 7.96
N GLU A 31 -0.66 -0.44 7.75
CA GLU A 31 -1.82 -0.46 6.85
C GLU A 31 -1.44 -0.78 5.40
N ASP A 32 -0.35 -0.20 4.90
CA ASP A 32 0.13 -0.49 3.55
C ASP A 32 0.51 -1.97 3.39
N TRP A 33 1.16 -2.54 4.40
CA TRP A 33 1.45 -3.97 4.44
C TRP A 33 0.18 -4.82 4.46
N ILE A 34 -0.86 -4.42 5.21
CA ILE A 34 -2.15 -5.11 5.21
C ILE A 34 -2.73 -5.12 3.79
N ARG A 35 -2.73 -3.99 3.08
CA ARG A 35 -3.23 -3.90 1.69
C ARG A 35 -2.40 -4.78 0.74
N THR A 36 -1.08 -4.79 0.89
CA THR A 36 -0.20 -5.70 0.12
C THR A 36 -0.51 -7.17 0.41
N MET A 37 -0.77 -7.53 1.66
CA MET A 37 -1.13 -8.91 2.03
C MET A 37 -2.51 -9.30 1.49
N GLN A 38 -3.50 -8.39 1.50
CA GLN A 38 -4.79 -8.62 0.85
C GLN A 38 -4.63 -8.91 -0.65
N ALA A 39 -3.83 -8.11 -1.36
CA ALA A 39 -3.55 -8.34 -2.78
C ALA A 39 -2.86 -9.70 -3.02
N ARG A 40 -1.98 -10.14 -2.11
CA ARG A 40 -1.34 -11.47 -2.19
C ARG A 40 -2.35 -12.60 -2.06
N ILE A 41 -3.29 -12.52 -1.13
CA ILE A 41 -4.34 -13.54 -0.96
C ILE A 41 -5.18 -13.67 -2.24
N VAL A 42 -5.63 -12.55 -2.80
CA VAL A 42 -6.42 -12.56 -4.05
C VAL A 42 -5.60 -13.10 -5.22
N ARG A 43 -4.31 -12.77 -5.30
CA ARG A 43 -3.41 -13.33 -6.32
C ARG A 43 -3.29 -14.84 -6.23
N GLU A 44 -3.12 -15.38 -5.03
CA GLU A 44 -3.03 -16.83 -4.82
C GLU A 44 -4.33 -17.54 -5.23
N GLU A 45 -5.48 -16.96 -4.89
CA GLU A 45 -6.77 -17.51 -5.28
C GLU A 45 -7.01 -17.43 -6.79
N LEU A 46 -6.63 -16.32 -7.42
CA LEU A 46 -6.67 -16.15 -8.88
C LEU A 46 -5.79 -17.20 -9.57
N GLN A 47 -4.59 -17.48 -9.04
CA GLN A 47 -3.69 -18.51 -9.58
C GLN A 47 -4.32 -19.91 -9.50
N LYS A 48 -5.03 -20.24 -8.42
CA LYS A 48 -5.77 -21.50 -8.32
C LYS A 48 -6.89 -21.58 -9.34
N CYS A 49 -7.68 -20.50 -9.48
CA CYS A 49 -8.76 -20.43 -10.47
C CYS A 49 -8.22 -20.63 -11.89
N TYR A 50 -7.14 -19.96 -12.26
CA TYR A 50 -6.50 -20.12 -13.57
C TYR A 50 -6.02 -21.55 -13.81
N LYS A 51 -5.50 -22.22 -12.78
CA LYS A 51 -5.06 -23.61 -12.88
C LYS A 51 -6.24 -24.59 -13.01
N ALA A 52 -7.36 -24.32 -12.35
CA ALA A 52 -8.54 -25.16 -12.38
C ALA A 52 -9.32 -25.04 -13.69
N GLU A 53 -9.56 -23.81 -14.17
CA GLU A 53 -10.41 -23.52 -15.33
C GLU A 53 -9.67 -23.65 -16.68
N GLY A 54 -8.34 -23.61 -16.67
CA GLY A 54 -7.53 -23.69 -17.88
C GLY A 54 -7.94 -22.61 -18.89
N VAL A 55 -8.21 -23.01 -20.14
CA VAL A 55 -8.61 -22.08 -21.21
C VAL A 55 -9.88 -21.26 -20.91
N ASN A 56 -10.73 -21.70 -19.98
CA ASN A 56 -11.98 -20.99 -19.64
C ASN A 56 -11.80 -19.87 -18.60
N HIS A 57 -10.57 -19.64 -18.11
CA HIS A 57 -10.33 -18.72 -17.00
C HIS A 57 -10.77 -17.27 -17.28
N TYR A 58 -10.87 -16.86 -18.56
CA TYR A 58 -11.28 -15.49 -18.93
C TYR A 58 -12.71 -15.16 -18.55
N GLN A 59 -13.63 -16.14 -18.58
CA GLN A 59 -15.02 -15.93 -18.17
C GLN A 59 -15.20 -16.20 -16.69
N VAL A 60 -14.65 -17.32 -16.19
CA VAL A 60 -14.91 -17.78 -14.82
C VAL A 60 -14.13 -16.97 -13.78
N CYS A 61 -12.88 -16.62 -14.05
CA CYS A 61 -12.01 -15.95 -13.08
C CYS A 61 -11.98 -14.42 -13.25
N HIS A 62 -12.86 -13.85 -14.09
CA HIS A 62 -12.89 -12.42 -14.42
C HIS A 62 -12.98 -11.54 -13.16
N ASP A 63 -13.90 -11.85 -12.26
CA ASP A 63 -14.18 -11.00 -11.09
C ASP A 63 -13.01 -11.01 -10.09
N LEU A 64 -12.32 -12.15 -9.95
CA LEU A 64 -11.08 -12.25 -9.19
C LEU A 64 -9.96 -11.41 -9.81
N ALA A 65 -9.84 -11.44 -11.15
CA ALA A 65 -8.84 -10.66 -11.86
C ALA A 65 -9.11 -9.15 -11.75
N GLU A 66 -10.38 -8.72 -11.83
CA GLU A 66 -10.77 -7.33 -11.66
C GLU A 66 -10.51 -6.86 -10.21
N THR A 67 -10.87 -7.69 -9.22
CA THR A 67 -10.61 -7.40 -7.80
C THR A 67 -9.12 -7.25 -7.52
N TYR A 68 -8.30 -8.18 -8.02
CA TYR A 68 -6.85 -8.09 -7.91
C TYR A 68 -6.30 -6.82 -8.55
N SER A 69 -6.80 -6.46 -9.74
CA SER A 69 -6.40 -5.25 -10.46
C SER A 69 -6.77 -3.96 -9.70
N LYS A 70 -7.91 -3.93 -9.00
CA LYS A 70 -8.29 -2.82 -8.12
C LYS A 70 -7.32 -2.71 -6.95
N LEU A 71 -7.04 -3.82 -6.25
CA LEU A 71 -6.13 -3.84 -5.10
C LEU A 71 -4.70 -3.41 -5.45
N LEU A 72 -4.19 -3.77 -6.64
CA LEU A 72 -2.84 -3.42 -7.07
C LEU A 72 -2.58 -1.90 -7.17
N LYS A 73 -3.62 -1.08 -7.32
CA LYS A 73 -3.47 0.38 -7.36
C LYS A 73 -3.00 0.93 -6.02
N ASP A 74 -3.52 0.35 -4.94
CA ASP A 74 -3.34 0.84 -3.56
C ASP A 74 -2.36 -0.02 -2.73
N ALA A 75 -2.05 -1.24 -3.17
CA ALA A 75 -1.17 -2.19 -2.49
C ALA A 75 0.33 -1.84 -2.61
N LYS A 76 0.70 -0.59 -2.30
CA LYS A 76 2.09 -0.10 -2.36
C LYS A 76 2.55 0.35 -0.98
N VAL A 77 3.60 -0.29 -0.48
CA VAL A 77 4.30 0.17 0.72
C VAL A 77 5.15 1.39 0.38
N GLN A 78 4.82 2.54 0.96
CA GLN A 78 5.57 3.78 0.76
C GLN A 78 6.60 3.97 1.89
N GLY A 79 7.79 4.45 1.55
CA GLY A 79 8.80 4.79 2.55
C GLY A 79 8.41 6.06 3.31
N TYR A 80 8.88 6.20 4.56
CA TYR A 80 8.49 7.31 5.45
C TYR A 80 8.72 8.71 4.84
N ARG A 81 9.78 8.90 4.05
CA ARG A 81 10.02 10.18 3.34
C ARG A 81 8.87 10.58 2.41
N ILE A 82 8.23 9.62 1.76
CA ILE A 82 7.07 9.87 0.90
C ILE A 82 5.82 10.13 1.76
N ILE A 83 5.68 9.40 2.88
CA ILE A 83 4.58 9.60 3.84
C ILE A 83 4.63 11.02 4.43
N ASP A 84 5.81 11.53 4.72
CA ASP A 84 6.03 12.88 5.23
C ASP A 84 6.02 13.97 4.14
N GLY A 85 5.86 13.61 2.87
CA GLY A 85 5.80 14.56 1.76
C GLY A 85 7.14 15.15 1.30
N GLU A 86 8.28 14.54 1.67
CA GLU A 86 9.64 15.01 1.37
C GLU A 86 10.12 14.61 -0.05
N LYS A 87 9.22 14.49 -1.03
CA LYS A 87 9.51 13.96 -2.38
C LYS A 87 9.62 15.05 -3.46
#